data_AF-A0A2V6HR85-F1
#
_entry.id   AF-A0A2V6HR85-F1
#
_cell.length_a   1.000
_cell.length_b   1.000
_cell.length_c   1.000
_cell.angle_alpha   90.00
_cell.angle_beta   90.00
_cell.angle_gamma   90.00
#
_symmetry.space_group_name_H-M   'P 1'
#
loop_
_entity.id
_entity.type
_entity.pdbx_description
1 polymer ?
#
loop_
_entity_poly.entity_id
_entity_poly.type
_entity_poly.pdbx_seq_one_letter_code
_entity_poly.pdbx_strand_id
1 'polypeptide(L)' 'MNLIYGEIVDVEVEDGMRFGNVTVSGAMKKVSLDLVQDVTKGDKVLLCDGVAIAKSNDSQITNFGNHVLGDSR' A
#
# COMPACT_ATOMS: atom_id res chain seq x y z
N MET A 1 7.62 11.87 -7.13
CA MET A 1 6.53 10.97 -6.72
C MET A 1 7.11 10.02 -5.70
N ASN A 2 6.77 10.21 -4.42
CA ASN A 2 7.33 9.41 -3.33
C ASN A 2 6.35 8.28 -3.01
N LEU A 3 6.64 7.10 -3.56
CA LEU A 3 5.89 5.88 -3.28
C LEU A 3 6.53 5.16 -2.10
N ILE A 4 5.73 4.89 -1.08
CA ILE A 4 6.19 4.21 0.14
C ILE A 4 5.21 3.11 0.50
N TYR A 5 5.73 2.00 1.02
CA TYR A 5 4.90 0.95 1.58
C TYR A 5 4.62 1.21 3.04
N GLY A 6 3.42 0.86 3.48
CA GLY A 6 3.06 0.82 4.88
C GLY A 6 2.21 -0.40 5.20
N GLU A 7 2.18 -0.78 6.47
CA GLU A 7 1.37 -1.88 6.98
C GLU A 7 0.18 -1.35 7.77
N ILE A 8 -1.02 -1.84 7.46
CA ILE A 8 -2.25 -1.46 8.13
C ILE A 8 -2.26 -2.05 9.55
N VAL A 9 -2.26 -1.19 10.54
CA VAL A 9 -2.36 -1.60 11.95
C VAL A 9 -3.82 -1.62 12.40
N ASP A 10 -4.64 -0.72 11.87
CA ASP A 10 -6.06 -0.64 12.16
C ASP A 10 -6.84 0.05 11.02
N VAL A 11 -8.15 -0.18 10.97
CA VAL A 11 -9.06 0.44 10.00
C VAL A 11 -10.24 1.05 10.75
N GLU A 12 -10.44 2.35 10.55
CA GLU A 12 -11.48 3.15 11.18
C GLU A 12 -12.41 3.75 10.13
N VAL A 13 -13.63 4.06 10.56
CA VAL A 13 -14.60 4.79 9.74
C VAL A 13 -14.98 6.07 10.47
N GLU A 14 -14.74 7.20 9.83
CA GLU A 14 -15.06 8.54 10.36
C GLU A 14 -15.84 9.31 9.30
N ASP A 15 -17.01 9.83 9.65
CA ASP A 15 -17.88 10.59 8.75
C ASP A 15 -18.19 9.86 7.42
N GLY A 16 -18.24 8.53 7.46
CA GLY A 16 -18.47 7.67 6.29
C GLY A 16 -17.24 7.45 5.40
N MET A 17 -16.09 8.06 5.73
CA MET A 17 -14.81 7.85 5.05
C MET A 17 -14.01 6.75 5.76
N ARG A 18 -13.31 5.92 4.97
CA ARG A 18 -12.47 4.86 5.52
C ARG A 18 -11.05 5.34 5.68
N PHE A 19 -10.52 5.23 6.90
CA PHE A 19 -9.13 5.55 7.21
C PHE A 19 -8.39 4.31 7.70
N GLY A 20 -7.14 4.19 7.27
CA GLY A 20 -6.19 3.21 7.79
C GLY A 20 -5.18 3.90 8.70
N ASN A 21 -4.98 3.35 9.88
CA ASN A 21 -3.80 3.65 10.69
C ASN A 21 -2.66 2.76 10.19
N VAL A 22 -1.65 3.37 9.60
CA VAL A 22 -0.58 2.69 8.86
C VAL A 22 0.76 2.92 9.55
N THR A 23 1.57 1.87 9.67
CA THR A 23 2.98 2.03 10.02
C THR A 23 3.82 2.21 8.77
N VAL A 24 4.66 3.24 8.75
CA VAL A 24 5.65 3.51 7.70
C VAL A 24 6.98 3.72 8.39
N SER A 25 7.92 2.79 8.21
CA SER A 25 9.27 2.87 8.80
C SER A 25 9.27 3.16 10.32
N GLY A 26 8.28 2.61 11.04
CA GLY A 26 8.10 2.81 12.48
C GLY A 26 7.27 4.04 12.89
N ALA A 27 6.94 4.95 11.96
CA ALA A 27 6.02 6.06 12.22
C ALA A 27 4.57 5.65 11.96
N MET A 28 3.64 6.14 12.80
CA MET A 28 2.20 5.97 12.60
C MET A 28 1.64 7.09 11.74
N LYS A 29 0.83 6.75 10.75
CA LYS A 29 0.15 7.71 9.88
C LYS A 29 -1.28 7.28 9.60
N LYS A 30 -2.21 8.22 9.70
CA LYS A 30 -3.58 8.05 9.24
C LYS A 30 -3.67 8.36 7.74
N VAL A 31 -4.28 7.47 6.97
CA VAL A 31 -4.29 7.50 5.51
C VAL A 31 -5.71 7.18 5.02
N SER A 32 -6.22 7.91 4.01
CA SER A 32 -7.48 7.56 3.36
C SER A 32 -7.34 6.24 2.57
N LEU A 33 -8.35 5.38 2.70
CA LEU A 33 -8.48 4.10 2.00
C LEU A 33 -9.53 4.15 0.88
N ASP A 34 -10.06 5.31 0.53
CA ASP A 34 -11.22 5.41 -0.38
C ASP A 34 -10.95 4.87 -1.79
N LEU A 35 -9.68 4.78 -2.19
CA LEU A 35 -9.24 4.24 -3.47
C LEU A 35 -8.91 2.74 -3.44
N VAL A 36 -8.87 2.11 -2.25
CA VAL A 36 -8.46 0.71 -2.09
C VAL A 36 -9.47 -0.04 -1.22
N GLN A 37 -10.14 -1.02 -1.82
CA GLN A 37 -11.16 -1.82 -1.16
C GLN A 37 -10.54 -3.03 -0.42
N ASP A 38 -11.33 -3.62 0.49
CA ASP A 38 -10.98 -4.87 1.19
C ASP A 38 -9.63 -4.88 1.90
N VAL A 39 -9.21 -3.70 2.38
CA VAL A 39 -8.04 -3.51 3.23
C VAL A 39 -8.39 -3.86 4.67
N THR A 40 -7.60 -4.74 5.27
CA THR A 40 -7.71 -5.19 6.66
C THR A 40 -6.36 -5.08 7.39
N LYS A 41 -6.38 -5.25 8.71
CA LYS A 41 -5.17 -5.25 9.53
C LYS A 41 -4.15 -6.30 9.06
N GLY A 42 -2.89 -5.89 8.96
CA GLY A 42 -1.76 -6.68 8.47
C GLY A 42 -1.51 -6.56 6.97
N ASP A 43 -2.46 -5.99 6.21
CA ASP A 43 -2.24 -5.75 4.79
C ASP A 43 -1.14 -4.71 4.56
N LYS A 44 -0.34 -4.94 3.53
CA LYS A 44 0.61 -3.94 3.02
C LYS A 44 -0.05 -3.11 1.93
N VAL A 45 0.07 -1.79 2.04
CA VAL A 45 -0.48 -0.84 1.07
C VAL A 45 0.61 0.06 0.52
N LEU A 46 0.46 0.45 -0.74
CA LEU A 46 1.27 1.45 -1.39
C LEU A 46 0.63 2.82 -1.18
N LEU A 47 1.41 3.75 -0.65
CA LEU A 47 0.98 5.12 -0.37
C LEU A 47 1.60 6.09 -1.37
N CYS A 48 0.79 7.04 -1.83
CA CYS A 48 1.22 8.21 -2.59
C CYS A 48 0.54 9.44 -1.99
N ASP A 49 1.33 10.46 -1.65
CA ASP A 49 0.84 11.76 -1.16
C ASP A 49 -0.20 11.70 -0.03
N GLY A 50 -0.09 10.68 0.85
CA GLY A 50 -0.97 10.53 2.01
C GLY A 50 -2.26 9.74 1.76
N VAL A 51 -2.41 9.13 0.59
CA VAL A 51 -3.54 8.27 0.22
C VAL A 51 -3.03 6.87 -0.12
N ALA A 52 -3.78 5.82 0.25
CA ALA A 52 -3.50 4.46 -0.20
C ALA A 52 -4.00 4.32 -1.64
N ILE A 53 -3.15 3.83 -2.54
CA ILE A 53 -3.47 3.71 -3.97
C ILE A 53 -3.48 2.26 -4.47
N ALA A 54 -2.85 1.33 -3.73
CA ALA A 54 -2.89 -0.09 -4.05
C ALA A 54 -2.67 -0.94 -2.78
N LYS A 55 -3.25 -2.14 -2.78
CA LYS A 55 -2.90 -3.21 -1.84
C LYS A 55 -1.81 -4.08 -2.47
N SER A 56 -0.75 -4.37 -1.73
CA SER A 56 0.29 -5.29 -2.15
C SER A 56 -0.21 -6.72 -1.96
N ASN A 57 -0.38 -7.44 -3.07
CA ASN A 57 -0.58 -8.89 -3.02
C ASN A 57 0.80 -9.55 -3.07
N ASP A 58 1.09 -10.46 -2.15
CA ASP A 58 2.34 -11.23 -2.13
C ASP A 58 2.60 -11.95 -3.47
N SER A 59 1.54 -12.24 -4.23
CA SER A 59 1.58 -12.88 -5.55
C SER A 59 1.98 -11.98 -6.73
N GLN A 60 2.13 -10.65 -6.54
CA GLN A 60 2.54 -9.75 -7.62
C GLN A 60 4.00 -9.27 -7.54
N ILE A 61 4.71 -9.59 -6.45
CA ILE A 61 6.13 -9.23 -6.28
C ILE A 61 7.05 -10.08 -7.18
N THR A 62 6.57 -11.20 -7.74
CA THR A 62 7.37 -12.12 -8.57
C THR A 62 7.35 -11.84 -10.08
N ASN A 63 6.49 -10.95 -10.60
CA ASN A 63 6.29 -10.83 -12.05
C ASN A 63 6.97 -9.63 -12.73
N PHE A 64 7.67 -8.77 -12.00
CA PHE A 64 8.47 -7.68 -12.58
C PHE A 64 9.99 -7.92 -12.54
N GLY A 65 10.44 -9.05 -11.99
CA GLY A 65 11.87 -9.38 -11.83
C GLY A 65 12.54 -10.07 -13.03
N ASN A 66 11.80 -10.52 -14.05
CA ASN A 66 12.35 -11.36 -15.13
C ASN A 66 12.26 -10.79 -16.55
N HIS A 67 11.84 -9.52 -16.74
CA HIS A 67 11.69 -8.95 -18.09
C HIS A 67 12.85 -8.05 -18.56
N VAL A 68 14.03 -8.11 -17.92
CA VAL A 68 15.24 -7.46 -18.44
C VAL A 68 16.47 -8.37 -18.30
N LEU A 69 16.39 -9.57 -18.87
CA LEU A 69 17.57 -10.33 -19.31
C LEU A 69 17.26 -10.87 -20.70
N GLY A 70 17.31 -9.98 -21.69
CA GLY A 70 16.99 -10.32 -23.06
C GLY A 70 17.53 -9.26 -24.00
N ASP A 71 18.75 -9.52 -24.46
CA ASP A 71 19.37 -8.93 -25.64
C ASP A 71 20.22 -7.67 -25.45
N SER A 72 21.52 -7.90 -25.27
CA SER A 72 22.57 -7.05 -25.83
C SER A 72 23.84 -7.85 -26.04
N ARG A 73 23.96 -8.35 -27.28
CA ARG A 73 25.14 -8.84 -28.00
C ARG A 73 25.56 -10.29 -27.79
#